data_AF-A0A401I6B6-F1
#
_entry.id   AF-A0A401I6B6-F1
#
_cell.length_a   1.000
_cell.length_b   1.000
_cell.length_c   1.000
_cell.angle_alpha   90.00
_cell.angle_beta   90.00
_cell.angle_gamma   90.00
#
_symmetry.space_group_name_H-M   'P 1'
#
loop_
_entity.id
_entity.type
_entity.pdbx_description
1 polymer ?
#
loop_
_entity_poly.entity_id
_entity_poly.type
_entity_poly.pdbx_seq_one_letter_code
_entity_poly.pdbx_strand_id
1 'polypeptide(L)'
;MIVDDEWLALQGLEKHLRKIGGVEIIGMYQNPEEAYRVALRERPDLLFLDIDMPELNGLAFAERMNLVAPRTQIIFVTAHSRHAIAAFEQETLDYLLKPLRAVRLEQSLQRAAAKMELRAARDESNPRIRLLGGMELVDDEGAPMQPMWRTQKTKELCAYLFHVDGRLVRKEVLAQLLWDDSEEERAYARLYTTVYQLRRALAGCEAPQVLSADEGYWIPSETFSTDVERWERGVAQAPELTRATLHQHLELIARFTGDYLEGLDYPWAASRRQQLRMIWYYHAMRVARFLRAEGMVFEARTLGEQIRERCPLEPECDSLLLEIGAV
;
A
#
# COMPACT_ATOMS: atom_id res chain seq x y z
N MET A 1 -1.68 -17.08 -5.00
CA MET A 1 -0.74 -17.98 -4.27
C MET A 1 -1.46 -18.57 -3.06
N ILE A 2 -1.11 -19.80 -2.65
CA ILE A 2 -1.69 -20.48 -1.49
C ILE A 2 -0.58 -20.91 -0.52
N VAL A 3 -0.74 -20.62 0.77
CA VAL A 3 0.25 -20.95 1.81
C VAL A 3 -0.47 -21.55 3.02
N ASP A 4 -0.07 -22.77 3.37
CA ASP A 4 -0.68 -23.57 4.44
C ASP A 4 0.27 -24.73 4.74
N ASP A 5 0.61 -24.98 6.01
CA ASP A 5 1.54 -26.03 6.40
C ASP A 5 0.97 -27.44 6.18
N GLU A 6 -0.35 -27.57 6.05
CA GLU A 6 -1.03 -28.83 5.77
C GLU A 6 -1.25 -29.06 4.26
N TRP A 7 -0.59 -30.08 3.69
CA TRP A 7 -0.74 -30.46 2.28
C TRP A 7 -2.20 -30.73 1.86
N LEU A 8 -2.98 -31.35 2.75
CA LEU A 8 -4.39 -31.65 2.48
C LEU A 8 -5.24 -30.37 2.39
N ALA A 9 -4.92 -29.34 3.19
CA ALA A 9 -5.61 -28.06 3.14
C ALA A 9 -5.27 -27.31 1.85
N LEU A 10 -3.99 -27.32 1.43
CA LEU A 10 -3.54 -26.82 0.14
C LEU A 10 -4.32 -27.46 -1.02
N GLN A 11 -4.37 -28.80 -1.08
CA GLN A 11 -5.09 -29.53 -2.14
C GLN A 11 -6.60 -29.26 -2.11
N GLY A 12 -7.19 -29.17 -0.92
CA GLY A 12 -8.62 -28.88 -0.75
C GLY A 12 -8.99 -27.50 -1.28
N LEU A 13 -8.20 -26.48 -0.94
CA LEU A 13 -8.40 -25.12 -1.43
C LEU A 13 -8.12 -25.01 -2.93
N GLU A 14 -7.03 -25.60 -3.44
CA GLU A 14 -6.76 -25.67 -4.88
C GLU A 14 -7.95 -26.23 -5.66
N LYS A 15 -8.50 -27.36 -5.20
CA LYS A 15 -9.66 -28.01 -5.84
C LYS A 15 -10.88 -27.10 -5.86
N HIS A 16 -11.14 -26.38 -4.77
CA HIS A 16 -12.24 -25.41 -4.72
C HIS A 16 -11.99 -24.23 -5.69
N LEU A 17 -10.79 -23.65 -5.69
CA LEU A 17 -10.42 -22.54 -6.58
C LEU A 17 -10.51 -22.92 -8.05
N ARG A 18 -9.98 -24.09 -8.44
CA ARG A 18 -10.08 -24.60 -9.81
C ARG A 18 -11.53 -24.83 -10.24
N LYS A 19 -12.40 -25.25 -9.32
CA LYS A 19 -13.83 -25.47 -9.62
C LYS A 19 -14.58 -24.16 -9.81
N ILE A 20 -14.27 -23.13 -9.03
CA ILE A 20 -14.88 -21.79 -9.17
C ILE A 20 -14.36 -21.10 -10.44
N GLY A 21 -13.07 -21.24 -10.73
CA GLY A 21 -12.41 -20.55 -11.84
C GLY A 21 -12.09 -19.09 -11.53
N GLY A 22 -11.58 -18.35 -12.53
CA GLY A 22 -11.28 -16.92 -12.41
C GLY A 22 -9.99 -16.58 -11.66
N VAL A 23 -9.17 -17.58 -11.31
CA VAL A 23 -7.86 -17.38 -10.66
C VAL A 23 -6.79 -18.28 -11.28
N GLU A 24 -5.57 -17.77 -11.38
CA GLU A 24 -4.38 -18.55 -11.70
C GLU A 24 -3.61 -18.89 -10.40
N ILE A 25 -3.33 -20.18 -10.20
CA ILE A 25 -2.59 -20.64 -9.02
C ILE A 25 -1.10 -20.67 -9.37
N ILE A 26 -0.40 -19.57 -9.07
CA ILE A 26 1.04 -19.43 -9.34
C ILE A 26 1.93 -20.28 -8.42
N GLY A 27 1.38 -20.86 -7.34
CA GLY A 27 2.14 -21.70 -6.42
C GLY A 27 1.39 -22.03 -5.13
N MET A 28 1.77 -23.16 -4.52
CA MET A 28 1.26 -23.73 -3.28
C MET A 28 2.44 -24.11 -2.39
N TYR A 29 2.45 -23.66 -1.14
CA TYR A 29 3.63 -23.76 -0.27
C TYR A 29 3.25 -24.20 1.14
N GLN A 30 3.96 -25.22 1.65
CA GLN A 30 3.90 -25.62 3.07
C GLN A 30 4.91 -24.88 3.94
N ASN A 31 6.00 -24.42 3.34
CA ASN A 31 7.02 -23.64 4.04
C ASN A 31 6.76 -22.14 3.83
N PRO A 32 6.45 -21.37 4.90
CA PRO A 32 6.18 -19.94 4.78
C PRO A 32 7.42 -19.15 4.33
N GLU A 33 8.64 -19.49 4.73
CA GLU A 33 9.84 -18.77 4.28
C GLU A 33 10.12 -18.97 2.78
N GLU A 34 9.80 -20.15 2.24
CA GLU A 34 9.85 -20.37 0.78
C GLU A 34 8.78 -19.54 0.06
N ALA A 35 7.54 -19.59 0.55
CA ALA A 35 6.44 -18.83 0.00
C ALA A 35 6.75 -17.33 -0.06
N TYR A 36 7.34 -16.78 1.01
CA TYR A 36 7.73 -15.39 1.10
C TYR A 36 8.77 -15.00 0.03
N ARG A 37 9.80 -15.82 -0.17
CA ARG A 37 10.82 -15.57 -1.21
C ARG A 37 10.22 -15.59 -2.61
N VAL A 38 9.29 -16.49 -2.88
CA VAL A 38 8.61 -16.53 -4.18
C VAL A 38 7.68 -15.33 -4.33
N ALA A 39 6.93 -14.97 -3.29
CA ALA A 39 6.02 -13.84 -3.33
C ALA A 39 6.74 -12.51 -3.62
N LEU A 40 7.96 -12.32 -3.13
CA LEU A 40 8.81 -11.17 -3.47
C LEU A 40 9.12 -11.06 -4.97
N ARG A 41 9.29 -12.20 -5.64
CA ARG A 41 9.66 -12.27 -7.06
C ARG A 41 8.43 -12.22 -7.96
N GLU A 42 7.45 -13.06 -7.69
CA GLU A 42 6.27 -13.27 -8.54
C GLU A 42 5.14 -12.27 -8.26
N ARG A 43 5.18 -11.58 -7.11
CA ARG A 43 4.23 -10.53 -6.70
C ARG A 43 2.75 -10.93 -6.89
N PRO A 44 2.25 -11.95 -6.16
CA PRO A 44 0.87 -12.41 -6.31
C PRO A 44 -0.15 -11.28 -6.07
N ASP A 45 -1.20 -11.23 -6.88
CA ASP A 45 -2.33 -10.30 -6.64
C ASP A 45 -3.17 -10.70 -5.42
N LEU A 46 -3.29 -12.01 -5.19
CA LEU A 46 -4.08 -12.60 -4.11
C LEU A 46 -3.32 -13.74 -3.42
N LEU A 47 -3.27 -13.67 -2.09
CA LEU A 47 -2.69 -14.66 -1.21
C LEU A 47 -3.77 -15.29 -0.33
N PHE A 48 -3.91 -16.61 -0.40
CA PHE A 48 -4.62 -17.39 0.60
C PHE A 48 -3.61 -17.89 1.63
N LEU A 49 -3.82 -17.55 2.89
CA LEU A 49 -2.82 -17.73 3.94
C LEU A 49 -3.45 -18.39 5.17
N ASP A 50 -2.91 -19.53 5.60
CA ASP A 50 -3.23 -20.08 6.92
C ASP A 50 -2.59 -19.24 8.03
N ILE A 51 -3.20 -19.23 9.22
CA ILE A 51 -2.70 -18.46 10.37
C ILE A 51 -1.82 -19.30 11.27
N ASP A 52 -2.22 -20.54 11.53
CA ASP A 52 -1.64 -21.42 12.53
C ASP A 52 -0.52 -22.28 11.92
N MET A 53 0.46 -21.62 11.31
CA MET A 53 1.62 -22.29 10.70
C MET A 53 2.84 -22.33 11.64
N PRO A 54 3.61 -23.43 11.67
CA PRO A 54 4.91 -23.51 12.35
C PRO A 54 5.93 -22.51 11.78
N GLU A 55 6.92 -22.16 12.61
CA GLU A 55 8.06 -21.27 12.28
C GLU A 55 7.68 -19.80 12.06
N LEU A 56 6.74 -19.51 11.16
CA LEU A 56 6.24 -18.18 10.87
C LEU A 56 4.71 -18.19 10.83
N ASN A 57 4.10 -17.61 11.86
CA ASN A 57 2.66 -17.46 11.95
C ASN A 57 2.14 -16.61 10.76
N GLY A 58 0.96 -16.95 10.22
CA GLY A 58 0.37 -16.25 9.08
C GLY A 58 0.12 -14.76 9.31
N LEU A 59 -0.14 -14.32 10.54
CA LEU A 59 -0.27 -12.89 10.86
C LEU A 59 1.08 -12.15 10.66
N ALA A 60 2.17 -12.74 11.14
CA ALA A 60 3.51 -12.19 10.96
C ALA A 60 3.97 -12.27 9.50
N PHE A 61 3.57 -13.33 8.77
CA PHE A 61 3.77 -13.41 7.33
C PHE A 61 3.05 -12.27 6.60
N ALA A 62 1.78 -12.02 6.95
CA ALA A 62 0.99 -10.96 6.35
C ALA A 62 1.59 -9.58 6.62
N GLU A 63 2.06 -9.33 7.83
CA GLU A 63 2.77 -8.09 8.18
C GLU A 63 4.01 -7.88 7.30
N ARG A 64 4.86 -8.91 7.17
CA ARG A 64 6.03 -8.85 6.26
C ARG A 64 5.61 -8.60 4.82
N MET A 65 4.56 -9.26 4.35
CA MET A 65 4.03 -9.05 3.00
C MET A 65 3.50 -7.64 2.78
N ASN A 66 2.84 -7.03 3.75
CA ASN A 66 2.36 -5.65 3.64
C ASN A 66 3.54 -4.66 3.48
N LEU A 67 4.70 -4.96 4.05
CA LEU A 67 5.91 -4.15 3.91
C LEU A 67 6.58 -4.28 2.54
N VAL A 68 6.42 -5.40 1.82
CA VAL A 68 7.16 -5.66 0.57
C VAL A 68 6.28 -5.74 -0.68
N ALA A 69 5.00 -6.07 -0.50
CA ALA A 69 4.00 -6.25 -1.55
C ALA A 69 2.60 -5.80 -1.06
N PRO A 70 2.41 -4.52 -0.72
CA PRO A 70 1.15 -3.99 -0.13
C PRO A 70 -0.09 -4.14 -1.06
N ARG A 71 0.12 -4.47 -2.33
CA ARG A 71 -0.96 -4.71 -3.29
C ARG A 71 -1.57 -6.08 -3.17
N THR A 72 -0.78 -7.06 -2.74
CA THR A 72 -1.23 -8.43 -2.55
C THR A 72 -2.40 -8.43 -1.58
N GLN A 73 -3.58 -8.76 -2.09
CA GLN A 73 -4.73 -8.95 -1.23
C GLN A 73 -4.52 -10.24 -0.45
N ILE A 74 -4.77 -10.20 0.86
CA ILE A 74 -4.60 -11.37 1.72
C ILE A 74 -5.98 -11.84 2.15
N ILE A 75 -6.28 -13.12 1.94
CA ILE A 75 -7.44 -13.80 2.52
C ILE A 75 -6.90 -14.82 3.49
N PHE A 76 -7.22 -14.66 4.78
CA PHE A 76 -6.88 -15.69 5.76
C PHE A 76 -7.82 -16.88 5.65
N VAL A 77 -7.26 -18.09 5.75
CA VAL A 77 -8.00 -19.35 5.71
C VAL A 77 -7.55 -20.21 6.88
N THR A 78 -8.31 -20.26 7.97
CA THR A 78 -7.90 -20.95 9.22
C THR A 78 -9.01 -21.85 9.78
N ALA A 79 -8.65 -22.84 10.59
CA ALA A 79 -9.60 -23.64 11.36
C ALA A 79 -10.11 -22.93 12.63
N HIS A 80 -9.51 -21.82 13.04
CA HIS A 80 -9.72 -21.24 14.36
C HIS A 80 -10.23 -19.79 14.34
N SER A 81 -11.50 -19.61 14.71
CA SER A 81 -12.18 -18.30 14.77
C SER A 81 -11.56 -17.28 15.72
N ARG A 82 -10.73 -17.71 16.69
CA ARG A 82 -10.06 -16.82 17.66
C ARG A 82 -9.14 -15.79 17.00
N HIS A 83 -8.65 -16.08 15.79
CA HIS A 83 -7.74 -15.20 15.07
C HIS A 83 -8.45 -14.12 14.24
N ALA A 84 -9.78 -14.14 14.17
CA ALA A 84 -10.54 -13.18 13.36
C ALA A 84 -10.23 -11.73 13.73
N ILE A 85 -10.15 -11.41 15.04
CA ILE A 85 -9.88 -10.06 15.52
C ILE A 85 -8.48 -9.57 15.09
N ALA A 86 -7.45 -10.39 15.27
CA ALA A 86 -6.09 -10.04 14.86
C ALA A 86 -5.92 -9.98 13.33
N ALA A 87 -6.66 -10.84 12.61
CA ALA A 87 -6.72 -10.83 11.15
C ALA A 87 -7.37 -9.57 10.59
N PHE A 88 -8.30 -8.94 11.32
CA PHE A 88 -8.88 -7.64 10.97
C PHE A 88 -7.91 -6.47 11.20
N GLU A 89 -7.01 -6.58 12.18
CA GLU A 89 -5.97 -5.56 12.44
C GLU A 89 -4.85 -5.61 11.38
N GLN A 90 -4.62 -6.80 10.81
CA GLN A 90 -3.82 -6.96 9.61
C GLN A 90 -4.67 -6.55 8.40
N GLU A 91 -4.07 -5.81 7.48
CA GLU A 91 -4.65 -5.17 6.30
C GLU A 91 -5.29 -6.12 5.24
N THR A 92 -6.06 -7.11 5.66
CA THR A 92 -6.53 -8.23 4.84
C THR A 92 -7.87 -7.96 4.16
N LEU A 93 -8.11 -8.69 3.07
CA LEU A 93 -9.32 -8.57 2.26
C LEU A 93 -10.49 -9.34 2.88
N ASP A 94 -10.22 -10.53 3.42
CA ASP A 94 -11.27 -11.39 3.96
C ASP A 94 -10.69 -12.45 4.92
N TYR A 95 -11.59 -13.07 5.68
CA TYR A 95 -11.27 -14.12 6.64
C TYR A 95 -12.25 -15.29 6.48
N LEU A 96 -11.72 -16.48 6.21
CA LEU A 96 -12.48 -17.69 5.92
C LEU A 96 -12.16 -18.81 6.92
N LEU A 97 -13.21 -19.43 7.44
CA LEU A 97 -13.10 -20.58 8.33
C LEU A 97 -13.12 -21.89 7.53
N LYS A 98 -12.19 -22.79 7.87
CA LYS A 98 -12.23 -24.20 7.47
C LYS A 98 -13.35 -24.90 8.27
N PRO A 99 -14.17 -25.79 7.65
CA PRO A 99 -14.15 -26.18 6.25
C PRO A 99 -14.73 -25.10 5.33
N LEU A 100 -14.04 -24.85 4.21
CA LEU A 100 -14.40 -23.82 3.24
C LEU A 100 -15.72 -24.14 2.55
N ARG A 101 -16.68 -23.21 2.66
CA ARG A 101 -17.93 -23.26 1.89
C ARG A 101 -17.72 -22.59 0.55
N ALA A 102 -18.07 -23.27 -0.54
CA ALA A 102 -17.89 -22.76 -1.91
C ALA A 102 -18.46 -21.35 -2.10
N VAL A 103 -19.68 -21.10 -1.61
CA VAL A 103 -20.34 -19.78 -1.69
C VAL A 103 -19.53 -18.67 -1.00
N ARG A 104 -18.91 -18.96 0.15
CA ARG A 104 -18.10 -17.96 0.86
C ARG A 104 -16.82 -17.66 0.12
N LEU A 105 -16.14 -18.70 -0.39
CA LEU A 105 -14.92 -18.53 -1.17
C LEU A 105 -15.20 -17.76 -2.47
N GLU A 106 -16.31 -18.04 -3.15
CA GLU A 106 -16.74 -17.32 -4.34
C GLU A 106 -17.00 -15.83 -4.06
N GLN A 107 -17.67 -15.50 -2.94
CA GLN A 107 -17.85 -14.11 -2.51
C GLN A 107 -16.52 -13.41 -2.23
N SER A 108 -15.55 -14.09 -1.60
CA SER A 108 -14.22 -13.53 -1.37
C SER A 108 -13.49 -13.25 -2.68
N LEU A 109 -13.58 -14.16 -3.64
CA LEU A 109 -12.99 -14.00 -4.97
C LEU A 109 -13.63 -12.86 -5.76
N GLN A 110 -14.95 -12.73 -5.72
CA GLN A 110 -15.67 -11.62 -6.35
C GLN A 110 -15.24 -10.28 -5.75
N ARG A 111 -15.08 -10.19 -4.42
CA ARG A 111 -14.57 -8.98 -3.75
C ARG A 111 -13.12 -8.67 -4.13
N ALA A 112 -12.28 -9.71 -4.24
CA ALA A 112 -10.90 -9.55 -4.71
C ALA A 112 -10.88 -8.99 -6.14
N ALA A 113 -11.63 -9.61 -7.06
CA ALA A 113 -11.73 -9.22 -8.45
C ALA A 113 -12.25 -7.79 -8.60
N ALA A 114 -13.38 -7.45 -7.96
CA ALA A 114 -13.94 -6.11 -7.99
C ALA A 114 -12.93 -5.06 -7.48
N LYS A 115 -12.21 -5.34 -6.38
CA LYS A 115 -11.19 -4.43 -5.86
C LYS A 115 -10.01 -4.25 -6.83
N MET A 116 -9.62 -5.31 -7.55
CA MET A 116 -8.59 -5.22 -8.59
C MET A 116 -9.06 -4.45 -9.82
N GLU A 117 -10.29 -4.68 -10.29
CA GLU A 117 -10.89 -3.96 -11.42
C GLU A 117 -11.10 -2.48 -11.11
N LEU A 118 -11.64 -2.15 -9.94
CA LEU A 118 -11.78 -0.77 -9.47
C LEU A 118 -10.41 -0.07 -9.42
N ARG A 119 -9.37 -0.74 -8.94
CA ARG A 119 -7.99 -0.21 -8.94
C ARG A 119 -7.42 -0.02 -10.35
N ALA A 120 -7.81 -0.82 -11.33
CA ALA A 120 -7.37 -0.69 -12.72
C ALA A 120 -8.16 0.40 -13.48
N ALA A 121 -9.44 0.62 -13.17
CA ALA A 121 -10.23 1.69 -13.77
C ALA A 121 -9.87 3.09 -13.20
N ARG A 122 -9.49 3.16 -11.91
CA ARG A 122 -9.00 4.38 -11.24
C ARG A 122 -7.73 4.96 -11.86
N ASP A 123 -6.96 4.15 -12.60
CA ASP A 123 -5.62 4.47 -13.10
C ASP A 123 -5.57 5.55 -14.18
N GLU A 124 -6.67 5.73 -14.92
CA GLU A 124 -6.76 6.72 -16.00
C GLU A 124 -7.22 8.10 -15.49
N SER A 125 -7.78 8.18 -14.28
CA SER A 125 -8.20 9.43 -13.64
C SER A 125 -7.08 10.11 -12.85
N ASN A 126 -7.12 11.45 -12.73
CA ASN A 126 -6.17 12.19 -11.92
C ASN A 126 -6.25 11.77 -10.43
N PRO A 127 -5.10 11.70 -9.72
CA PRO A 127 -5.11 11.39 -8.30
C PRO A 127 -5.89 12.47 -7.58
N ARG A 128 -6.88 12.12 -6.74
CA ARG A 128 -7.68 13.09 -5.96
C ARG A 128 -6.93 13.64 -4.74
N ILE A 129 -5.83 12.99 -4.38
CA ILE A 129 -4.94 13.43 -3.31
C ILE A 129 -3.49 13.12 -3.65
N ARG A 130 -2.62 14.10 -3.44
CA ARG A 130 -1.17 13.98 -3.50
C ARG A 130 -0.60 13.80 -2.11
N LEU A 131 0.12 12.72 -1.90
CA LEU A 131 0.74 12.31 -0.65
C LEU A 131 2.28 12.23 -0.78
N LEU A 132 2.84 12.35 -1.99
CA LEU A 132 4.28 12.49 -2.22
C LEU A 132 4.65 13.98 -2.18
N GLY A 133 5.52 14.36 -1.25
CA GLY A 133 5.90 15.76 -1.03
C GLY A 133 4.92 16.56 -0.17
N GLY A 134 4.06 15.87 0.60
CA GLY A 134 3.16 16.49 1.57
C GLY A 134 1.77 15.87 1.54
N MET A 135 0.75 16.70 1.72
CA MET A 135 -0.64 16.29 1.61
C MET A 135 -1.45 17.41 0.98
N GLU A 136 -1.93 17.19 -0.24
CA GLU A 136 -2.72 18.13 -1.04
C GLU A 136 -3.89 17.41 -1.70
N LEU A 137 -5.11 17.91 -1.52
CA LEU A 137 -6.26 17.43 -2.30
C LEU A 137 -6.27 18.15 -3.63
N VAL A 138 -6.68 17.47 -4.69
CA VAL A 138 -6.81 18.07 -6.03
C VAL A 138 -8.14 17.68 -6.66
N ASP A 139 -8.65 18.54 -7.53
CA ASP A 139 -9.88 18.28 -8.27
C ASP A 139 -9.65 17.33 -9.47
N ASP A 140 -10.69 17.09 -10.27
CA ASP A 140 -10.62 16.24 -11.47
C ASP A 140 -9.62 16.75 -12.51
N GLU A 141 -9.41 18.07 -12.56
CA GLU A 141 -8.48 18.72 -13.50
C GLU A 141 -7.04 18.73 -12.94
N GLY A 142 -6.85 18.29 -11.69
CA GLY A 142 -5.56 18.23 -11.02
C GLY A 142 -5.14 19.54 -10.37
N ALA A 143 -6.05 20.50 -10.22
CA ALA A 143 -5.79 21.77 -9.55
C ALA A 143 -5.86 21.61 -8.02
N PRO A 144 -4.96 22.26 -7.26
CA PRO A 144 -4.97 22.21 -5.80
C PRO A 144 -6.27 22.70 -5.18
N MET A 145 -6.83 21.89 -4.28
CA MET A 145 -7.97 22.25 -3.44
C MET A 145 -7.49 22.74 -2.08
N GLN A 146 -8.21 23.70 -1.52
CA GLN A 146 -7.91 24.28 -0.20
C GLN A 146 -9.01 23.92 0.81
N PRO A 147 -9.02 22.68 1.32
CA PRO A 147 -9.93 22.31 2.40
C PRO A 147 -9.61 23.14 3.65
N MET A 148 -10.67 23.62 4.31
CA MET A 148 -10.55 24.36 5.57
C MET A 148 -10.27 23.41 6.74
N TRP A 149 -9.01 23.03 6.95
CA TRP A 149 -8.59 22.24 8.10
C TRP A 149 -8.78 23.02 9.40
N ARG A 150 -9.76 22.63 10.21
CA ARG A 150 -10.03 23.27 11.50
C ARG A 150 -8.95 22.96 12.54
N THR A 151 -8.35 21.78 12.47
CA THR A 151 -7.32 21.31 13.41
C THR A 151 -6.31 20.41 12.70
N GLN A 152 -5.08 20.31 13.23
CA GLN A 152 -4.07 19.35 12.73
C GLN A 152 -4.59 17.91 12.79
N LYS A 153 -5.34 17.54 13.83
CA LYS A 153 -5.96 16.20 13.95
C LYS A 153 -7.00 15.91 12.87
N THR A 154 -7.67 16.93 12.33
CA THR A 154 -8.56 16.74 11.16
C THR A 154 -7.76 16.35 9.93
N LYS A 155 -6.64 17.04 9.69
CA LYS A 155 -5.73 16.76 8.57
C LYS A 155 -5.07 15.38 8.72
N GLU A 156 -4.63 15.04 9.93
CA GLU A 156 -4.04 13.73 10.25
C GLU A 156 -5.04 12.59 10.06
N LEU A 157 -6.27 12.72 10.58
CA LEU A 157 -7.33 11.72 10.35
C LEU A 157 -7.59 11.53 8.86
N CYS A 158 -7.64 12.61 8.09
CA CYS A 158 -7.82 12.55 6.64
C CYS A 158 -6.67 11.76 5.99
N ALA A 159 -5.43 12.14 6.27
CA ALA A 159 -4.24 11.45 5.75
C ALA A 159 -4.26 9.96 6.08
N TYR A 160 -4.66 9.60 7.31
CA TYR A 160 -4.75 8.21 7.73
C TYR A 160 -5.86 7.42 7.01
N LEU A 161 -7.05 8.02 6.82
CA LEU A 161 -8.13 7.35 6.09
C LEU A 161 -7.78 7.14 4.60
N PHE A 162 -7.01 8.03 4.00
CA PHE A 162 -6.45 7.83 2.66
C PHE A 162 -5.33 6.78 2.64
N HIS A 163 -4.51 6.72 3.69
CA HIS A 163 -3.46 5.73 3.85
C HIS A 163 -3.99 4.29 3.85
N VAL A 164 -5.12 4.04 4.52
CA VAL A 164 -5.71 2.69 4.63
C VAL A 164 -6.55 2.25 3.41
N ASP A 165 -6.61 3.06 2.34
CA ASP A 165 -7.20 2.76 1.01
C ASP A 165 -8.53 1.97 1.06
N GLY A 166 -9.60 2.61 1.54
CA GLY A 166 -10.95 2.01 1.49
C GLY A 166 -11.33 1.13 2.67
N ARG A 167 -10.40 0.81 3.57
CA ARG A 167 -10.68 -0.07 4.72
C ARG A 167 -11.45 0.67 5.82
N LEU A 168 -12.41 -0.03 6.42
CA LEU A 168 -13.08 0.39 7.65
C LEU A 168 -12.07 0.43 8.79
N VAL A 169 -11.85 1.61 9.36
CA VAL A 169 -11.06 1.77 10.58
C VAL A 169 -12.00 1.92 11.77
N ARG A 170 -11.80 1.07 12.78
CA ARG A 170 -12.53 1.09 14.04
C ARG A 170 -12.33 2.41 14.80
N LYS A 171 -13.36 2.84 15.52
CA LYS A 171 -13.33 4.10 16.29
C LYS A 171 -12.25 4.06 17.38
N GLU A 172 -12.10 2.91 18.03
CA GLU A 172 -11.12 2.63 19.08
C GLU A 172 -9.70 2.92 18.57
N VAL A 173 -9.39 2.38 17.38
CA VAL A 173 -8.08 2.52 16.72
C VAL A 173 -7.82 3.97 16.35
N LEU A 174 -8.80 4.67 15.77
CA LEU A 174 -8.67 6.08 15.41
C LEU A 174 -8.52 6.98 16.65
N ALA A 175 -9.24 6.67 17.72
CA ALA A 175 -9.18 7.43 18.97
C ALA A 175 -7.78 7.30 19.60
N GLN A 176 -7.23 6.08 19.67
CA GLN A 176 -5.89 5.83 20.18
C GLN A 176 -4.82 6.44 19.27
N LEU A 177 -4.92 6.26 17.95
CA LEU A 177 -3.96 6.79 16.98
C LEU A 177 -3.84 8.32 17.05
N LEU A 178 -4.97 9.01 17.22
CA LEU A 178 -5.01 10.48 17.26
C LEU A 178 -4.74 11.04 18.66
N TRP A 179 -5.08 10.31 19.73
CA TRP A 179 -5.01 10.77 21.12
C TRP A 179 -4.55 9.66 22.08
N ASP A 180 -3.31 9.19 21.91
CA ASP A 180 -2.69 8.09 22.68
C ASP A 180 -2.74 8.31 24.22
N ASP A 181 -2.72 9.57 24.69
CA ASP A 181 -2.67 9.91 26.12
C ASP A 181 -4.02 10.29 26.76
N SER A 182 -5.16 10.03 26.11
CA SER A 182 -6.48 10.51 26.59
C SER A 182 -7.36 9.43 27.22
N GLU A 183 -8.14 9.80 28.24
CA GLU A 183 -9.25 8.98 28.74
C GLU A 183 -10.20 8.61 27.59
N GLU A 184 -10.60 7.33 27.55
CA GLU A 184 -11.29 6.71 26.41
C GLU A 184 -12.58 7.46 25.99
N GLU A 185 -13.43 7.83 26.96
CA GLU A 185 -14.67 8.60 26.70
C GLU A 185 -14.39 9.97 26.06
N ARG A 186 -13.33 10.65 26.49
CA ARG A 186 -12.93 11.95 25.94
C ARG A 186 -12.33 11.80 24.54
N ALA A 187 -11.65 10.69 24.27
CA ALA A 187 -11.08 10.40 22.96
C ALA A 187 -12.18 10.18 21.91
N TYR A 188 -13.25 9.44 22.24
CA TYR A 188 -14.40 9.29 21.32
C TYR A 188 -15.15 10.60 21.04
N ALA A 189 -15.41 11.41 22.07
CA ALA A 189 -16.07 12.70 21.88
C ALA A 189 -15.26 13.62 20.94
N ARG A 190 -13.93 13.61 21.07
CA ARG A 190 -13.02 14.31 20.16
C ARG A 190 -13.06 13.70 18.76
N LEU A 191 -13.03 12.38 18.64
CA LEU A 191 -13.14 11.67 17.34
C LEU A 191 -14.40 12.07 16.58
N TYR A 192 -15.57 12.04 17.22
CA TYR A 192 -16.83 12.45 16.58
C TYR A 192 -16.78 13.89 16.08
N THR A 193 -16.21 14.79 16.88
CA THR A 193 -16.04 16.20 16.50
C THR A 193 -15.07 16.36 15.34
N THR A 194 -13.94 15.64 15.35
CA THR A 194 -12.95 15.65 14.28
C THR A 194 -13.48 15.07 12.98
N VAL A 195 -14.25 13.98 13.02
CA VAL A 195 -14.93 13.41 11.84
C VAL A 195 -15.94 14.39 11.26
N TYR A 196 -16.71 15.08 12.11
CA TYR A 196 -17.63 16.12 11.64
C TYR A 196 -16.89 17.28 10.96
N GLN A 197 -15.77 17.74 11.54
CA GLN A 197 -14.92 18.76 10.93
C GLN A 197 -14.33 18.29 9.60
N LEU A 198 -13.90 17.03 9.53
CA LEU A 198 -13.38 16.42 8.31
C LEU A 198 -14.43 16.39 7.20
N ARG A 199 -15.64 15.90 7.50
CA ARG A 199 -16.76 15.90 6.54
C ARG A 199 -17.05 17.29 6.01
N ARG A 200 -17.04 18.32 6.86
CA ARG A 200 -17.22 19.71 6.43
C ARG A 200 -16.07 20.23 5.56
N ALA A 201 -14.84 19.85 5.87
CA ALA A 201 -13.67 20.24 5.09
C ALA A 201 -13.72 19.62 3.68
N LEU A 202 -14.11 18.35 3.57
CA LEU A 202 -14.19 17.63 2.30
C LEU A 202 -15.43 17.99 1.47
N ALA A 203 -16.57 18.29 2.12
CA ALA A 203 -17.79 18.71 1.44
C ALA A 203 -17.60 20.02 0.64
N GLY A 204 -16.66 20.87 1.03
CA GLY A 204 -16.30 22.07 0.28
C GLY A 204 -15.41 21.82 -0.94
N CYS A 205 -15.02 20.57 -1.21
CA CYS A 205 -13.97 20.25 -2.17
C CYS A 205 -14.31 19.09 -3.12
N GLU A 206 -15.58 18.85 -3.48
CA GLU A 206 -15.99 17.69 -4.34
C GLU A 206 -15.26 16.38 -4.01
N ALA A 207 -14.87 16.23 -2.74
CA ALA A 207 -13.90 15.24 -2.33
C ALA A 207 -14.63 13.98 -1.85
N PRO A 208 -13.92 12.83 -1.81
CA PRO A 208 -14.46 11.57 -1.30
C PRO A 208 -15.13 11.74 0.06
N GLN A 209 -16.34 11.21 0.19
CA GLN A 209 -17.08 11.32 1.45
C GLN A 209 -16.56 10.32 2.48
N VAL A 210 -16.47 10.77 3.73
CA VAL A 210 -16.19 9.88 4.88
C VAL A 210 -17.48 9.15 5.27
N LEU A 211 -17.53 7.88 4.93
CA LEU A 211 -18.60 6.97 5.32
C LEU A 211 -18.39 6.47 6.75
N SER A 212 -19.49 6.09 7.39
CA SER A 212 -19.50 5.58 8.75
C SER A 212 -20.38 4.34 8.83
N ALA A 213 -19.93 3.36 9.60
CA ALA A 213 -20.71 2.23 10.07
C ALA A 213 -20.75 2.27 11.60
N ASP A 214 -21.49 1.36 12.22
CA ASP A 214 -21.66 1.33 13.69
C ASP A 214 -20.31 1.31 14.43
N GLU A 215 -19.30 0.64 13.86
CA GLU A 215 -18.01 0.40 14.50
C GLU A 215 -16.86 1.31 14.00
N GLY A 216 -17.05 2.11 12.95
CA GLY A 216 -15.89 2.78 12.33
C GLY A 216 -16.17 3.74 11.18
N TYR A 217 -15.08 4.19 10.55
CA TYR A 217 -15.07 5.15 9.45
C TYR A 217 -14.17 4.69 8.30
N TRP A 218 -14.52 5.04 7.07
CA TRP A 218 -13.66 4.85 5.90
C TRP A 218 -13.98 5.88 4.82
N ILE A 219 -13.05 6.01 3.87
CA ILE A 219 -13.27 6.72 2.62
C ILE A 219 -13.31 5.65 1.52
N PRO A 220 -14.39 5.51 0.72
CA PRO A 220 -14.48 4.47 -0.30
C PRO A 220 -13.33 4.57 -1.31
N SER A 221 -12.52 3.52 -1.43
CA SER A 221 -11.40 3.50 -2.38
C SER A 221 -11.87 3.65 -3.84
N GLU A 222 -13.11 3.28 -4.15
CA GLU A 222 -13.75 3.46 -5.46
C GLU A 222 -13.84 4.93 -5.91
N THR A 223 -13.77 5.87 -4.96
CA THR A 223 -14.06 7.29 -5.20
C THR A 223 -12.83 8.19 -5.34
N PHE A 224 -11.61 7.64 -5.23
CA PHE A 224 -10.38 8.44 -5.30
C PHE A 224 -9.20 7.63 -5.79
N SER A 225 -8.09 8.23 -6.20
CA SER A 225 -6.79 7.55 -6.29
C SER A 225 -5.71 8.45 -5.67
N THR A 226 -4.58 7.87 -5.25
CA THR A 226 -3.45 8.62 -4.70
C THR A 226 -2.30 8.64 -5.70
N ASP A 227 -1.49 9.71 -5.68
CA ASP A 227 -0.23 9.77 -6.43
C ASP A 227 0.76 8.65 -6.03
N VAL A 228 0.77 8.25 -4.75
CA VAL A 228 1.54 7.12 -4.22
C VAL A 228 1.15 5.82 -4.92
N GLU A 229 -0.15 5.50 -4.95
CA GLU A 229 -0.65 4.28 -5.60
C GLU A 229 -0.28 4.27 -7.10
N ARG A 230 -0.46 5.41 -7.78
CA ARG A 230 -0.11 5.54 -9.20
C ARG A 230 1.38 5.38 -9.43
N TRP A 231 2.21 5.98 -8.57
CA TRP A 231 3.66 5.91 -8.67
C TRP A 231 4.19 4.50 -8.42
N GLU A 232 3.79 3.85 -7.33
CA GLU A 232 4.18 2.47 -7.03
C GLU A 232 3.78 1.52 -8.16
N ARG A 233 2.61 1.74 -8.78
CA ARG A 233 2.14 0.95 -9.92
C ARG A 233 3.08 1.10 -11.09
N GLY A 234 3.37 2.35 -11.45
CA GLY A 234 4.26 2.67 -12.55
C GLY A 234 5.65 2.07 -12.35
N VAL A 235 6.19 2.12 -11.13
CA VAL A 235 7.48 1.48 -10.80
C VAL A 235 7.39 -0.04 -10.89
N ALA A 236 6.31 -0.65 -10.41
CA ALA A 236 6.12 -2.09 -10.40
C ALA A 236 5.91 -2.69 -11.80
N GLN A 237 5.24 -1.95 -12.68
CA GLN A 237 4.94 -2.33 -14.06
C GLN A 237 5.92 -1.70 -15.07
N ALA A 238 6.98 -1.05 -14.58
CA ALA A 238 7.97 -0.43 -15.45
C ALA A 238 8.56 -1.50 -16.37
N PRO A 239 8.67 -1.22 -17.68
CA PRO A 239 9.23 -2.18 -18.62
C PRO A 239 10.70 -2.47 -18.29
N GLU A 240 11.27 -3.43 -19.00
CA GLU A 240 12.71 -3.65 -18.95
C GLU A 240 13.46 -2.37 -19.32
N LEU A 241 14.50 -2.04 -18.55
CA LEU A 241 15.26 -0.81 -18.72
C LEU A 241 16.17 -0.92 -19.94
N THR A 242 15.86 -0.15 -20.97
CA THR A 242 16.57 -0.07 -22.25
C THR A 242 16.63 1.39 -22.71
N ARG A 243 17.39 1.69 -23.77
CA ARG A 243 17.42 3.04 -24.35
C ARG A 243 16.03 3.51 -24.80
N ALA A 244 15.19 2.61 -25.30
CA ALA A 244 13.85 2.92 -25.79
C ALA A 244 12.87 3.23 -24.64
N THR A 245 13.08 2.63 -23.47
CA THR A 245 12.18 2.74 -22.30
C THR A 245 12.70 3.71 -21.24
N LEU A 246 13.94 4.19 -21.35
CA LEU A 246 14.60 5.11 -20.40
C LEU A 246 13.74 6.31 -20.03
N HIS A 247 13.07 6.93 -21.00
CA HIS A 247 12.20 8.08 -20.76
C HIS A 247 11.08 7.76 -19.74
N GLN A 248 10.47 6.58 -19.83
CA GLN A 248 9.42 6.15 -18.91
C GLN A 248 9.97 6.00 -17.48
N HIS A 249 11.18 5.47 -17.33
CA HIS A 249 11.84 5.36 -16.03
C HIS A 249 12.16 6.72 -15.42
N LEU A 250 12.64 7.67 -16.22
CA LEU A 250 12.89 9.04 -15.77
C LEU A 250 11.60 9.75 -15.34
N GLU A 251 10.49 9.55 -16.06
CA GLU A 251 9.19 10.05 -15.63
C GLU A 251 8.74 9.45 -14.29
N LEU A 252 8.94 8.14 -14.08
CA LEU A 252 8.62 7.50 -12.80
C LEU A 252 9.46 8.07 -11.65
N ILE A 253 10.74 8.35 -11.87
CA ILE A 253 11.59 9.01 -10.88
C ILE A 253 11.07 10.42 -10.56
N ALA A 254 10.70 11.19 -11.60
CA ALA A 254 10.22 12.56 -11.45
C ALA A 254 8.84 12.66 -10.77
N ARG A 255 7.98 11.64 -10.93
CA ARG A 255 6.67 11.57 -10.25
C ARG A 255 6.78 11.40 -8.74
N PHE A 256 7.94 10.98 -8.21
CA PHE A 256 8.22 11.02 -6.78
C PHE A 256 8.69 12.43 -6.39
N THR A 257 7.73 13.31 -6.15
CA THR A 257 7.93 14.75 -5.90
C THR A 257 8.56 15.06 -4.56
N GLY A 258 8.35 14.20 -3.56
CA GLY A 258 8.92 14.34 -2.21
C GLY A 258 8.56 13.13 -1.36
N ASP A 259 8.99 13.14 -0.10
CA ASP A 259 8.71 12.03 0.80
C ASP A 259 7.21 11.90 1.09
N TYR A 260 6.78 10.68 1.41
CA TYR A 260 5.40 10.43 1.82
C TYR A 260 5.02 11.28 3.03
N LEU A 261 3.99 12.10 2.87
CA LEU A 261 3.52 13.05 3.89
C LEU A 261 4.66 13.93 4.41
N GLU A 262 5.49 14.45 3.50
CA GLU A 262 6.61 15.34 3.83
C GLU A 262 6.14 16.56 4.64
N GLY A 263 6.94 16.93 5.65
CA GLY A 263 6.60 18.00 6.59
C GLY A 263 5.49 17.66 7.60
N LEU A 264 4.90 16.46 7.55
CA LEU A 264 3.91 15.99 8.51
C LEU A 264 4.51 14.86 9.36
N ASP A 265 4.74 15.15 10.64
CA ASP A 265 5.39 14.22 11.57
C ASP A 265 4.36 13.26 12.21
N TYR A 266 3.81 12.37 11.38
CA TYR A 266 2.87 11.34 11.81
C TYR A 266 3.63 10.03 12.08
N PRO A 267 3.66 9.51 13.32
CA PRO A 267 4.43 8.31 13.65
C PRO A 267 4.02 7.08 12.83
N TRP A 268 2.72 6.90 12.59
CA TRP A 268 2.18 5.81 11.78
C TRP A 268 2.62 5.87 10.30
N ALA A 269 3.04 7.04 9.80
CA ALA A 269 3.49 7.20 8.41
C ALA A 269 4.98 6.87 8.22
N ALA A 270 5.76 6.75 9.30
CA ALA A 270 7.22 6.64 9.23
C ALA A 270 7.69 5.39 8.44
N SER A 271 7.09 4.23 8.73
CA SER A 271 7.41 2.98 8.02
C SER A 271 7.09 3.09 6.53
N ARG A 272 5.89 3.59 6.19
CA ARG A 272 5.45 3.78 4.82
C ARG A 272 6.33 4.78 4.05
N ARG A 273 6.76 5.86 4.71
CA ARG A 273 7.68 6.85 4.15
C ARG A 273 9.02 6.23 3.80
N GLN A 274 9.62 5.48 4.73
CA GLN A 274 10.87 4.80 4.48
C GLN A 274 10.75 3.78 3.36
N GLN A 275 9.68 2.98 3.34
CA GLN A 275 9.41 2.00 2.30
C GLN A 275 9.37 2.65 0.90
N LEU A 276 8.58 3.71 0.73
CA LEU A 276 8.44 4.43 -0.53
C LEU A 276 9.76 5.06 -0.98
N ARG A 277 10.53 5.63 -0.03
CA ARG A 277 11.86 6.16 -0.30
C ARG A 277 12.82 5.08 -0.81
N MET A 278 12.77 3.87 -0.25
CA MET A 278 13.61 2.76 -0.70
C MET A 278 13.22 2.24 -2.09
N ILE A 279 11.92 2.17 -2.39
CA ILE A 279 11.46 1.84 -3.74
C ILE A 279 12.02 2.85 -4.76
N TRP A 280 11.98 4.15 -4.42
CA TRP A 280 12.51 5.20 -5.28
C TRP A 280 14.03 5.09 -5.44
N TYR A 281 14.74 4.91 -4.33
CA TYR A 281 16.20 4.77 -4.29
C TYR A 281 16.68 3.66 -5.22
N TYR A 282 16.15 2.44 -5.08
CA TYR A 282 16.59 1.31 -5.90
C TYR A 282 16.26 1.50 -7.39
N HIS A 283 15.11 2.11 -7.70
CA HIS A 283 14.76 2.41 -9.09
C HIS A 283 15.70 3.46 -9.69
N ALA A 284 15.93 4.57 -8.97
CA ALA A 284 16.81 5.65 -9.37
C ALA A 284 18.26 5.18 -9.54
N MET A 285 18.79 4.40 -8.60
CA MET A 285 20.14 3.81 -8.69
C MET A 285 20.30 2.89 -9.91
N ARG A 286 19.29 2.07 -10.21
CA ARG A 286 19.31 1.22 -11.41
C ARG A 286 19.36 2.04 -12.70
N VAL A 287 18.57 3.12 -12.77
CA VAL A 287 18.55 4.04 -13.92
C VAL A 287 19.86 4.82 -14.04
N ALA A 288 20.42 5.31 -12.94
CA ALA A 288 21.68 6.06 -12.94
C ALA A 288 22.86 5.18 -13.41
N ARG A 289 22.92 3.92 -12.99
CA ARG A 289 23.91 2.95 -13.49
C ARG A 289 23.75 2.68 -14.98
N PHE A 290 22.51 2.56 -15.46
CA PHE A 290 22.22 2.39 -16.88
C PHE A 290 22.66 3.61 -17.70
N LEU A 291 22.29 4.82 -17.29
CA LEU A 291 22.72 6.07 -17.94
C LEU A 291 24.23 6.14 -18.07
N ARG A 292 24.96 5.81 -17.00
CA ARG A 292 26.43 5.74 -17.02
C ARG A 292 26.94 4.71 -18.04
N ALA A 293 26.40 3.49 -18.03
CA ALA A 293 26.81 2.43 -18.94
C ALA A 293 26.58 2.80 -20.42
N GLU A 294 25.55 3.60 -20.70
CA GLU A 294 25.24 4.12 -22.03
C GLU A 294 26.06 5.36 -22.42
N GLY A 295 26.95 5.84 -21.56
CA GLY A 295 27.79 7.03 -21.78
C GLY A 295 27.07 8.36 -21.53
N MET A 296 25.86 8.34 -20.97
CA MET A 296 25.08 9.53 -20.59
C MET A 296 25.53 10.04 -19.21
N VAL A 297 26.78 10.51 -19.16
CA VAL A 297 27.49 10.85 -17.91
C VAL A 297 26.83 12.01 -17.16
N PHE A 298 26.36 13.03 -17.89
CA PHE A 298 25.73 14.20 -17.28
C PHE A 298 24.43 13.84 -16.56
N GLU A 299 23.55 13.10 -17.23
CA GLU A 299 22.27 12.63 -16.70
C GLU A 299 22.48 11.66 -15.53
N ALA A 300 23.45 10.75 -15.65
CA ALA A 300 23.82 9.84 -14.57
C ALA A 300 24.29 10.62 -13.32
N ARG A 301 25.10 11.67 -13.51
CA ARG A 301 25.57 12.54 -12.42
C ARG A 301 24.42 13.30 -11.78
N THR A 302 23.57 13.96 -12.56
CA THR A 302 22.42 14.72 -12.03
C THR A 302 21.51 13.81 -11.22
N LEU A 303 21.23 12.61 -11.71
CA LEU A 303 20.42 11.64 -10.97
C LEU A 303 21.14 11.15 -9.71
N GLY A 304 22.45 10.91 -9.76
CA GLY A 304 23.25 10.55 -8.59
C GLY A 304 23.24 11.64 -7.51
N GLU A 305 23.32 12.92 -7.89
CA GLU A 305 23.25 14.05 -6.96
C GLU A 305 21.87 14.13 -6.29
N GLN A 306 20.78 13.91 -7.04
CA GLN A 306 19.42 13.80 -6.49
C GLN A 306 19.28 12.64 -5.51
N ILE A 307 19.89 11.48 -5.82
CA ILE A 307 19.88 10.32 -4.94
C ILE A 307 20.59 10.64 -3.63
N ARG A 308 21.77 11.28 -3.69
CA ARG A 308 22.55 11.67 -2.50
C ARG A 308 21.80 12.64 -1.60
N GLU A 309 21.13 13.64 -2.19
CA GLU A 309 20.35 14.62 -1.43
C GLU A 309 19.18 13.94 -0.69
N ARG A 310 18.48 13.03 -1.35
CA ARG A 310 17.26 12.39 -0.82
C ARG A 310 17.56 11.18 0.07
N CYS A 311 18.69 10.51 -0.13
CA CYS A 311 19.11 9.30 0.59
C CYS A 311 20.58 9.42 1.07
N PRO A 312 20.89 10.37 1.96
CA PRO A 312 22.28 10.69 2.34
C PRO A 312 23.00 9.60 3.14
N LEU A 313 22.27 8.61 3.64
CA LEU A 313 22.82 7.51 4.45
C LEU A 313 23.10 6.25 3.61
N GLU A 314 22.74 6.24 2.32
CA GLU A 314 22.90 5.08 1.45
C GLU A 314 24.27 5.10 0.74
N PRO A 315 25.20 4.18 1.08
CA PRO A 315 26.61 4.30 0.71
C PRO A 315 26.89 4.03 -0.79
N GLU A 316 25.99 3.32 -1.49
CA GLU A 316 26.21 2.98 -2.90
C GLU A 316 26.09 4.20 -3.82
N CYS A 317 25.46 5.29 -3.35
CA CYS A 317 25.38 6.53 -4.10
C CYS A 317 26.75 7.20 -4.24
N ASP A 318 27.55 7.22 -3.18
CA ASP A 318 28.88 7.82 -3.22
C ASP A 318 29.82 7.03 -4.15
N SER A 319 29.75 5.69 -4.10
CA SER A 319 30.48 4.84 -5.04
C SER A 319 30.10 5.15 -6.48
N LEU A 320 28.80 5.29 -6.76
CA LEU A 320 28.30 5.61 -8.09
C LEU A 320 28.80 6.99 -8.59
N LEU A 321 28.78 8.02 -7.75
CA LEU A 321 29.25 9.36 -8.11
C LEU A 321 30.77 9.38 -8.39
N LEU A 322 31.57 8.68 -7.58
CA LEU A 322 33.01 8.48 -7.81
C LEU A 322 33.24 7.79 -9.16
N GLU A 323 32.47 6.73 -9.44
CA GLU A 323 32.52 5.94 -10.66
C GLU A 323 32.09 6.69 -11.94
N ILE A 324 31.27 7.73 -11.80
CA ILE A 324 30.86 8.66 -12.87
C ILE A 324 31.93 9.73 -13.12
N GLY A 325 32.88 9.92 -12.20
CA GLY A 325 33.94 10.95 -12.28
C GLY A 325 33.50 12.30 -11.70
N ALA A 326 32.52 12.31 -10.80
CA ALA A 326 32.07 13.49 -10.08
C ALA A 326 32.69 13.52 -8.67
N VAL A 327 33.91 14.05 -8.57
CA VAL A 327 34.54 14.41 -7.28
C VAL A 327 34.68 15.92 -7.19
#